data_AF-A0A7M3X9N2-F1
#
_entry.id   AF-A0A7M3X9N2-F1
#
_cell.length_a   1.000
_cell.length_b   1.000
_cell.length_c   1.000
_cell.angle_alpha   90.00
_cell.angle_beta   90.00
_cell.angle_gamma   90.00
#
_symmetry.space_group_name_H-M   'P 1'
#
loop_
_entity.id
_entity.type
_entity.pdbx_description
1 polymer ?
#
loop_
_entity_poly.entity_id
_entity_poly.type
_entity_poly.pdbx_seq_one_letter_code
_entity_poly.pdbx_strand_id
1 'polypeptide(L)'
;MRTHKPVAALLLALLMVGLPLTAAQPPSGGDSTTITESEAWTEDGSMNGHVVVSDGAVLTVSANISMATGSSITVENGGQLVLTNGALLSDDLNAGLMVNSMFATLTLNFGDLADDGVLQLKFDHIIDADSKMNVSVGDETVNASGLDTVQFDAPLNGTDLVVTFDSYYFTPTYLL
;
A
#
# COMPACT_ATOMS: atom_id res chain seq x y z
N MET A 1 59.98 -14.87 -3.40
CA MET A 1 58.54 -15.12 -3.61
C MET A 1 57.75 -14.00 -2.95
N ARG A 2 57.30 -13.00 -3.71
CA ARG A 2 56.41 -11.94 -3.20
C ARG A 2 54.98 -12.46 -3.31
N THR A 3 54.31 -12.64 -2.19
CA THR A 3 52.95 -13.18 -2.08
C THR A 3 51.94 -12.21 -2.68
N HIS A 4 51.35 -12.56 -3.83
CA HIS A 4 50.28 -11.85 -4.54
C HIS A 4 48.91 -11.80 -3.80
N LYS A 5 48.89 -11.97 -2.48
CA LYS A 5 47.67 -12.09 -1.66
C LYS A 5 46.83 -10.81 -1.49
N PRO A 6 47.36 -9.57 -1.46
CA PRO A 6 46.52 -8.40 -1.18
C PRO A 6 45.62 -8.00 -2.35
N VAL A 7 46.01 -8.35 -3.59
CA VAL A 7 45.23 -8.01 -4.79
C VAL A 7 43.97 -8.86 -4.89
N ALA A 8 44.06 -10.15 -4.55
CA ALA A 8 42.91 -11.07 -4.61
C ALA A 8 41.82 -10.73 -3.58
N ALA A 9 42.21 -10.34 -2.36
CA ALA A 9 41.26 -9.92 -1.32
C ALA A 9 40.56 -8.60 -1.66
N LEU A 10 41.29 -7.64 -2.26
CA LEU A 10 40.72 -6.38 -2.71
C LEU A 10 39.76 -6.56 -3.90
N LEU A 11 40.09 -7.43 -4.85
CA LEU A 11 39.19 -7.76 -5.96
C LEU A 11 37.89 -8.40 -5.48
N LEU A 12 37.97 -9.30 -4.48
CA LEU A 12 36.79 -9.96 -3.90
C LEU A 12 35.91 -8.98 -3.11
N ALA A 13 36.50 -8.01 -2.42
CA ALA A 13 35.77 -6.94 -1.76
C ALA A 13 35.09 -6.00 -2.78
N LEU A 14 35.75 -5.63 -3.88
CA LEU A 14 35.13 -4.82 -4.93
C LEU A 14 34.00 -5.56 -5.67
N LEU A 15 34.10 -6.89 -5.84
CA LEU A 15 33.04 -7.72 -6.44
C LEU A 15 31.76 -7.77 -5.58
N MET A 16 31.89 -7.66 -4.26
CA MET A 16 30.76 -7.63 -3.32
C MET A 16 30.09 -6.25 -3.22
N VAL A 17 30.79 -5.17 -3.59
CA VAL A 17 30.27 -3.79 -3.53
C VAL A 17 29.44 -3.43 -4.77
N GLY A 18 29.56 -4.21 -5.86
CA GLY A 18 28.88 -3.97 -7.14
C GLY A 18 27.73 -4.93 -7.46
N LEU A 19 27.33 -5.81 -6.55
CA LEU A 19 26.13 -6.62 -6.77
C LEU A 19 24.92 -5.67 -6.74
N PRO A 20 24.08 -5.65 -7.79
CA PRO A 20 22.83 -4.91 -7.71
C PRO A 20 22.05 -5.46 -6.52
N LEU A 21 21.68 -4.60 -5.57
CA LEU A 21 20.61 -4.96 -4.64
C LEU A 21 19.38 -5.14 -5.53
N THR A 22 19.00 -6.40 -5.76
CA THR A 22 17.74 -6.70 -6.42
C THR A 22 16.66 -6.05 -5.56
N ALA A 23 15.90 -5.11 -6.13
CA ALA A 23 14.71 -4.62 -5.46
C ALA A 23 13.86 -5.83 -5.08
N ALA A 24 13.29 -5.80 -3.88
CA ALA A 24 12.42 -6.87 -3.49
C ALA A 24 11.18 -6.85 -4.40
N GLN A 25 10.59 -8.02 -4.62
CA GLN A 25 9.51 -8.19 -5.59
C GLN A 25 8.24 -8.62 -4.87
N PRO A 26 7.06 -8.22 -5.39
CA PRO A 26 5.79 -8.70 -4.88
C PRO A 26 5.73 -10.24 -4.91
N PRO A 27 5.09 -10.89 -3.93
CA PRO A 27 4.91 -12.33 -3.97
C PRO A 27 3.99 -12.74 -5.12
N SER A 28 4.33 -13.81 -5.82
CA SER A 28 3.58 -14.30 -6.99
C SER A 28 3.03 -15.72 -6.80
N GLY A 29 3.23 -16.32 -5.62
CA GLY A 29 2.95 -17.75 -5.37
C GLY A 29 1.51 -18.08 -4.97
N GLY A 30 0.69 -17.08 -4.62
CA GLY A 30 -0.64 -17.25 -4.06
C GLY A 30 -0.67 -17.42 -2.54
N ASP A 31 0.49 -17.59 -1.90
CA ASP A 31 0.63 -17.76 -0.45
C ASP A 31 0.69 -16.41 0.31
N SER A 32 0.61 -16.48 1.64
CA SER A 32 0.81 -15.32 2.51
C SER A 32 2.29 -15.08 2.82
N THR A 33 2.73 -13.83 2.72
CA THR A 33 4.09 -13.37 3.00
C THR A 33 4.04 -12.26 4.05
N THR A 34 4.98 -12.25 5.00
CA THR A 34 5.07 -11.21 6.02
C THR A 34 6.33 -10.36 5.81
N ILE A 35 6.14 -9.05 5.73
CA ILE A 35 7.18 -8.03 5.65
C ILE A 35 7.45 -7.54 7.08
N THR A 36 8.55 -8.01 7.67
CA THR A 36 8.99 -7.64 9.02
C THR A 36 10.02 -6.52 9.04
N GLU A 37 10.61 -6.19 7.89
CA GLU A 37 11.58 -5.12 7.70
C GLU A 37 11.16 -4.25 6.52
N SER A 38 11.66 -3.01 6.45
CA SER A 38 11.25 -2.10 5.37
C SER A 38 11.71 -2.61 3.99
N GLU A 39 10.80 -2.56 3.02
CA GLU A 39 10.96 -3.13 1.69
C GLU A 39 10.46 -2.15 0.62
N ALA A 40 11.02 -2.22 -0.59
CA ALA A 40 10.60 -1.40 -1.72
C ALA A 40 10.37 -2.22 -3.00
N TRP A 41 9.18 -2.09 -3.59
CA TRP A 41 8.83 -2.57 -4.91
C TRP A 41 8.96 -1.42 -5.90
N THR A 42 9.99 -1.47 -6.74
CA THR A 42 10.39 -0.36 -7.62
C THR A 42 10.27 -0.70 -9.10
N GLU A 43 9.85 -1.92 -9.42
CA GLU A 43 9.69 -2.41 -10.79
C GLU A 43 8.24 -2.86 -11.00
N ASP A 44 7.72 -2.61 -12.20
CA ASP A 44 6.39 -3.07 -12.59
C ASP A 44 6.32 -4.60 -12.47
N GLY A 45 5.21 -5.10 -11.95
CA GLY A 45 5.11 -6.52 -11.63
C GLY A 45 3.69 -7.00 -11.39
N SER A 46 3.58 -8.25 -10.95
CA SER A 46 2.32 -8.85 -10.56
C SER A 46 2.41 -9.42 -9.15
N MET A 47 1.34 -9.28 -8.37
CA MET A 47 1.20 -9.89 -7.05
C MET A 47 0.11 -10.97 -7.09
N ASN A 48 0.40 -12.12 -6.50
CA ASN A 48 -0.57 -13.17 -6.25
C ASN A 48 -0.35 -13.71 -4.84
N GLY A 49 -1.36 -13.56 -3.99
CA GLY A 49 -1.34 -13.99 -2.59
C GLY A 49 -1.58 -12.84 -1.61
N HIS A 50 -1.17 -13.04 -0.37
CA HIS A 50 -1.42 -12.08 0.72
C HIS A 50 -0.11 -11.52 1.25
N VAL A 51 -0.05 -10.22 1.50
CA VAL A 51 1.09 -9.58 2.15
C VAL A 51 0.64 -9.02 3.49
N VAL A 52 1.42 -9.26 4.53
CA VAL A 52 1.23 -8.66 5.86
C VAL A 52 2.43 -7.74 6.12
N VAL A 53 2.20 -6.45 6.24
CA VAL A 53 3.22 -5.48 6.67
C VAL A 53 3.15 -5.36 8.18
N SER A 54 4.17 -5.83 8.87
CA SER A 54 4.18 -5.88 10.34
C SER A 54 4.38 -4.52 11.00
N ASP A 55 4.11 -4.46 12.31
CA ASP A 55 4.38 -3.30 13.15
C ASP A 55 5.81 -2.76 12.95
N GLY A 56 5.92 -1.47 12.68
CA GLY A 56 7.20 -0.78 12.43
C GLY A 56 7.84 -1.05 11.06
N ALA A 57 7.28 -1.94 10.23
CA ALA A 57 7.76 -2.17 8.87
C ALA A 57 7.13 -1.19 7.86
N VAL A 58 7.84 -0.92 6.76
CA VAL A 58 7.38 -0.03 5.69
C VAL A 58 7.49 -0.75 4.35
N LEU A 59 6.37 -0.96 3.66
CA LEU A 59 6.38 -1.37 2.26
C LEU A 59 6.22 -0.13 1.38
N THR A 60 7.22 0.18 0.56
CA THR A 60 7.15 1.27 -0.43
C THR A 60 6.91 0.70 -1.83
N VAL A 61 5.82 1.10 -2.48
CA VAL A 61 5.49 0.71 -3.85
C VAL A 61 5.63 1.92 -4.76
N SER A 62 6.60 1.85 -5.67
CA SER A 62 6.91 2.93 -6.62
C SER A 62 6.84 2.49 -8.09
N ALA A 63 6.04 1.45 -8.32
CA ALA A 63 5.78 0.87 -9.63
C ALA A 63 4.34 0.37 -9.74
N ASN A 64 3.94 -0.04 -10.93
CA ASN A 64 2.62 -0.61 -11.19
C ASN A 64 2.62 -2.11 -10.86
N ILE A 65 1.84 -2.51 -9.86
CA ILE A 65 1.71 -3.91 -9.43
C ILE A 65 0.32 -4.41 -9.77
N SER A 66 0.23 -5.39 -10.65
CA SER A 66 -1.02 -6.06 -11.02
C SER A 66 -1.34 -7.19 -10.06
N MET A 67 -2.32 -6.99 -9.18
CA MET A 67 -2.78 -7.93 -8.18
C MET A 67 -3.81 -8.90 -8.75
N ALA A 68 -3.54 -10.20 -8.63
CA ALA A 68 -4.47 -11.26 -8.98
C ALA A 68 -5.71 -11.24 -8.07
N THR A 69 -6.87 -11.65 -8.60
CA THR A 69 -8.14 -11.71 -7.87
C THR A 69 -8.00 -12.46 -6.55
N GLY A 70 -8.42 -11.84 -5.45
CA GLY A 70 -8.33 -12.40 -4.10
C GLY A 70 -7.00 -12.13 -3.38
N SER A 71 -6.04 -11.47 -4.02
CA SER A 71 -4.81 -11.00 -3.36
C SER A 71 -5.08 -9.81 -2.45
N SER A 72 -4.29 -9.66 -1.38
CA SER A 72 -4.46 -8.55 -0.44
C SER A 72 -3.16 -8.09 0.19
N ILE A 73 -3.12 -6.83 0.62
CA ILE A 73 -2.06 -6.30 1.49
C ILE A 73 -2.73 -5.86 2.80
N THR A 74 -2.36 -6.51 3.89
CA THR A 74 -2.77 -6.19 5.26
C THR A 74 -1.65 -5.40 5.93
N VAL A 75 -1.96 -4.25 6.50
CA VAL A 75 -1.00 -3.46 7.28
C VAL A 75 -1.36 -3.59 8.76
N GLU A 76 -0.47 -4.17 9.56
CA GLU A 76 -0.64 -4.29 11.00
C GLU A 76 -0.47 -2.93 11.68
N ASN A 77 -0.94 -2.81 12.92
CA ASN A 77 -0.83 -1.57 13.70
C ASN A 77 0.64 -1.13 13.76
N GLY A 78 0.93 0.11 13.36
CA GLY A 78 2.29 0.69 13.31
C GLY A 78 3.10 0.33 12.06
N GLY A 79 2.62 -0.56 11.19
CA GLY A 79 3.15 -0.79 9.85
C GLY A 79 2.72 0.31 8.88
N GLN A 80 3.42 0.44 7.75
CA GLN A 80 3.13 1.47 6.73
C GLN A 80 3.19 0.88 5.32
N LEU A 81 2.20 1.23 4.49
CA LEU A 81 2.21 1.03 3.04
C LEU A 81 2.29 2.40 2.38
N VAL A 82 3.36 2.66 1.64
CA VAL A 82 3.64 3.93 0.96
C VAL A 82 3.57 3.71 -0.53
N LEU A 83 2.62 4.33 -1.23
CA LEU A 83 2.57 4.33 -2.70
C LEU A 83 3.15 5.65 -3.20
N THR A 84 4.20 5.59 -4.04
CA THR A 84 4.87 6.79 -4.54
C THR A 84 5.23 6.61 -6.01
N ASN A 85 4.55 7.30 -6.92
CA ASN A 85 4.75 7.16 -8.37
C ASN A 85 4.52 5.73 -8.90
N GLY A 86 3.59 4.99 -8.29
CA GLY A 86 3.18 3.64 -8.69
C GLY A 86 1.69 3.42 -8.43
N ALA A 87 1.18 2.23 -8.77
CA ALA A 87 -0.21 1.88 -8.58
C ALA A 87 -0.36 0.41 -8.20
N LEU A 88 -1.34 0.10 -7.34
CA LEU A 88 -1.83 -1.26 -7.17
C LEU A 88 -3.03 -1.43 -8.11
N LEU A 89 -2.77 -2.11 -9.23
CA LEU A 89 -3.74 -2.41 -10.26
C LEU A 89 -4.33 -3.78 -9.96
N SER A 90 -5.57 -4.05 -10.30
CA SER A 90 -6.08 -5.42 -10.28
C SER A 90 -7.01 -5.62 -11.46
N ASP A 91 -6.88 -6.77 -12.12
CA ASP A 91 -7.67 -7.13 -13.30
C ASP A 91 -9.17 -7.23 -12.98
N ASP A 92 -9.49 -7.53 -11.72
CA ASP A 92 -10.80 -7.43 -11.10
C ASP A 92 -10.64 -6.52 -9.88
N LEU A 93 -10.55 -5.19 -10.07
CA LEU A 93 -10.23 -4.20 -9.03
C LEU A 93 -11.12 -4.32 -7.79
N ASN A 94 -10.71 -5.24 -6.93
CA ASN A 94 -11.14 -5.52 -5.58
C ASN A 94 -9.84 -5.65 -4.77
N ALA A 95 -8.92 -4.69 -4.97
CA ALA A 95 -7.74 -4.49 -4.14
C ALA A 95 -8.23 -3.93 -2.80
N GLY A 96 -9.00 -4.77 -2.12
CA GLY A 96 -9.76 -4.43 -0.96
C GLY A 96 -8.82 -4.21 0.20
N LEU A 97 -8.52 -2.94 0.49
CA LEU A 97 -8.13 -2.56 1.83
C LEU A 97 -9.29 -2.98 2.73
N MET A 98 -9.13 -4.10 3.43
CA MET A 98 -10.12 -4.55 4.40
C MET A 98 -10.06 -3.60 5.60
N VAL A 99 -11.04 -2.70 5.69
CA VAL A 99 -11.18 -1.81 6.85
C VAL A 99 -11.79 -2.63 8.00
N ASN A 100 -10.96 -3.39 8.71
CA ASN A 100 -11.39 -4.27 9.82
C ASN A 100 -11.04 -3.74 11.22
N SER A 101 -10.38 -2.58 11.32
CA SER A 101 -10.01 -2.00 12.61
C SER A 101 -10.75 -0.69 12.85
N MET A 102 -11.12 -0.45 14.10
CA MET A 102 -11.37 0.90 14.58
C MET A 102 -10.13 1.75 14.23
N PHE A 103 -10.32 2.84 13.48
CA PHE A 103 -9.29 3.82 13.12
C PHE A 103 -8.27 3.36 12.06
N ALA A 104 -8.69 2.59 11.06
CA ALA A 104 -7.83 2.32 9.91
C ALA A 104 -7.43 3.63 9.20
N THR A 105 -6.21 3.70 8.69
CA THR A 105 -5.69 4.87 7.98
C THR A 105 -5.15 4.44 6.61
N LEU A 106 -5.44 5.22 5.59
CA LEU A 106 -4.96 5.07 4.23
C LEU A 106 -4.31 6.38 3.80
N THR A 107 -3.01 6.35 3.52
CA THR A 107 -2.30 7.51 2.97
C THR A 107 -2.23 7.36 1.45
N LEU A 108 -2.71 8.39 0.74
CA LEU A 108 -2.73 8.48 -0.71
C LEU A 108 -1.87 9.66 -1.14
N ASN A 109 -1.00 9.48 -2.13
CA ASN A 109 -0.32 10.60 -2.78
C ASN A 109 -0.35 10.36 -4.28
N PHE A 110 -0.97 11.29 -4.99
CA PHE A 110 -1.13 11.17 -6.44
C PHE A 110 -0.01 11.88 -7.21
N GLY A 111 0.92 12.54 -6.52
CA GLY A 111 1.87 13.48 -7.12
C GLY A 111 1.20 14.81 -7.45
N ASP A 112 1.91 15.68 -8.18
CA ASP A 112 1.43 17.01 -8.57
C ASP A 112 0.56 16.91 -9.84
N LEU A 113 -0.74 16.66 -9.66
CA LEU A 113 -1.73 16.64 -10.75
C LEU A 113 -2.39 18.00 -10.95
N ALA A 114 -2.78 18.65 -9.86
CA ALA A 114 -3.54 19.90 -9.84
C ALA A 114 -3.49 20.55 -8.45
N ASP A 115 -3.79 21.85 -8.35
CA ASP A 115 -3.87 22.54 -7.05
C ASP A 115 -4.94 21.90 -6.13
N ASP A 116 -6.13 21.63 -6.67
CA ASP A 116 -7.28 21.04 -5.98
C ASP A 116 -8.02 20.05 -6.89
N GLY A 117 -8.76 19.11 -6.29
CA GLY A 117 -9.64 18.18 -6.98
C GLY A 117 -10.57 17.43 -6.04
N VAL A 118 -11.18 16.35 -6.56
CA VAL A 118 -12.11 15.51 -5.78
C VAL A 118 -11.51 14.13 -5.59
N LEU A 119 -11.36 13.72 -4.33
CA LEU A 119 -11.10 12.34 -3.95
C LEU A 119 -12.44 11.62 -3.78
N GLN A 120 -12.70 10.61 -4.60
CA GLN A 120 -13.86 9.74 -4.44
C GLN A 120 -13.41 8.37 -3.95
N LEU A 121 -14.07 7.87 -2.91
CA LEU A 121 -13.88 6.52 -2.39
C LEU A 121 -15.15 5.73 -2.66
N LYS A 122 -15.03 4.62 -3.40
CA LYS A 122 -16.13 3.71 -3.69
C LYS A 122 -15.98 2.45 -2.85
N PHE A 123 -17.08 1.99 -2.26
CA PHE A 123 -17.14 0.75 -1.51
C PHE A 123 -17.67 -0.39 -2.41
N ASP A 124 -17.28 -1.61 -2.10
CA ASP A 124 -17.71 -2.82 -2.81
C ASP A 124 -19.20 -3.14 -2.64
N HIS A 125 -19.82 -2.58 -1.61
CA HIS A 125 -21.24 -2.68 -1.32
C HIS A 125 -21.76 -1.39 -0.68
N ILE A 126 -23.08 -1.26 -0.61
CA ILE A 126 -23.73 -0.24 0.21
C ILE A 126 -23.48 -0.60 1.68
N ILE A 127 -22.84 0.30 2.42
CA ILE A 127 -22.66 0.13 3.86
C ILE A 127 -24.03 0.06 4.52
N ASP A 128 -24.22 -0.92 5.41
CA ASP A 128 -25.46 -1.06 6.15
C ASP A 128 -25.78 0.25 6.93
N ALA A 129 -27.03 0.70 6.81
CA ALA A 129 -27.44 2.02 7.30
C ALA A 129 -27.40 2.15 8.83
N ASP A 130 -27.45 1.02 9.56
CA ASP A 130 -27.37 0.97 11.01
C ASP A 130 -25.92 0.80 11.51
N SER A 131 -24.97 0.65 10.58
CA SER A 131 -23.54 0.54 10.89
C SER A 131 -22.93 1.90 11.19
N LYS A 132 -21.82 1.92 11.92
CA LYS A 132 -20.99 3.13 12.01
C LYS A 132 -19.87 3.02 10.98
N MET A 133 -19.82 3.96 10.05
CA MET A 133 -18.76 4.06 9.06
C MET A 133 -18.46 5.53 8.77
N ASN A 134 -17.59 6.15 9.56
CA ASN A 134 -17.13 7.51 9.29
C ASN A 134 -15.82 7.46 8.52
N VAL A 135 -15.72 8.29 7.49
CA VAL A 135 -14.52 8.48 6.69
C VAL A 135 -14.09 9.93 6.81
N SER A 136 -12.81 10.18 7.08
CA SER A 136 -12.29 11.54 7.21
C SER A 136 -11.06 11.77 6.37
N VAL A 137 -10.97 12.95 5.75
CA VAL A 137 -9.80 13.43 5.01
C VAL A 137 -9.48 14.83 5.50
N GLY A 138 -8.31 15.01 6.12
CA GLY A 138 -8.01 16.26 6.84
C GLY A 138 -9.02 16.53 7.95
N ASP A 139 -9.67 17.71 7.90
CA ASP A 139 -10.69 18.13 8.88
C ASP A 139 -12.12 17.76 8.46
N GLU A 140 -12.31 17.21 7.25
CA GLU A 140 -13.63 16.82 6.75
C GLU A 140 -13.97 15.39 7.16
N THR A 141 -15.20 15.15 7.62
CA THR A 141 -15.70 13.81 7.97
C THR A 141 -17.06 13.59 7.33
N VAL A 142 -17.21 12.46 6.64
CA VAL A 142 -18.45 12.01 6.00
C VAL A 142 -18.89 10.68 6.60
N ASN A 143 -20.18 10.55 6.90
CA ASN A 143 -20.78 9.28 7.28
C ASN A 143 -21.12 8.48 6.00
N ALA A 144 -20.47 7.34 5.82
CA ALA A 144 -20.66 6.43 4.71
C ALA A 144 -21.81 5.42 4.92
N SER A 145 -22.46 5.39 6.09
CA SER A 145 -23.57 4.46 6.36
C SER A 145 -24.75 4.70 5.40
N GLY A 146 -25.22 3.63 4.76
CA GLY A 146 -26.24 3.68 3.72
C GLY A 146 -25.73 4.12 2.35
N LEU A 147 -24.43 4.35 2.19
CA LEU A 147 -23.81 4.79 0.94
C LEU A 147 -22.85 3.71 0.42
N ASP A 148 -22.61 3.71 -0.89
CA ASP A 148 -21.56 2.93 -1.54
C ASP A 148 -20.41 3.84 -2.03
N THR A 149 -20.51 5.15 -1.80
CA THR A 149 -19.54 6.14 -2.26
C THR A 149 -19.49 7.32 -1.30
N VAL A 150 -18.28 7.83 -1.03
CA VAL A 150 -18.06 9.12 -0.38
C VAL A 150 -17.07 9.96 -1.19
N GLN A 151 -17.14 11.28 -1.04
CA GLN A 151 -16.31 12.24 -1.77
C GLN A 151 -15.78 13.30 -0.81
N PHE A 152 -14.59 13.80 -1.13
CA PHE A 152 -13.90 14.87 -0.41
C PHE A 152 -13.25 15.82 -1.42
N ASP A 153 -13.29 17.11 -1.13
CA ASP A 153 -12.40 18.06 -1.81
C ASP A 153 -10.99 17.87 -1.24
N ALA A 154 -10.00 17.72 -2.12
CA ALA A 154 -8.65 17.36 -1.71
C ALA A 154 -7.56 18.07 -2.53
N PRO A 155 -6.45 18.48 -1.89
CA PRO A 155 -5.29 18.98 -2.62
C PRO A 155 -4.62 17.83 -3.40
N LEU A 156 -4.54 17.97 -4.72
CA LEU A 156 -3.91 16.97 -5.61
C LEU A 156 -2.53 17.44 -6.10
N ASN A 157 -1.86 18.24 -5.29
CA ASN A 157 -0.62 18.96 -5.59
C ASN A 157 0.63 18.22 -5.08
N GLY A 158 0.53 16.90 -4.92
CA GLY A 158 1.60 16.05 -4.40
C GLY A 158 1.71 16.01 -2.88
N THR A 159 0.77 16.61 -2.16
CA THR A 159 0.67 16.45 -0.70
C THR A 159 0.08 15.08 -0.37
N ASP A 160 0.57 14.44 0.69
CA ASP A 160 -0.03 13.22 1.23
C ASP A 160 -1.44 13.49 1.76
N LEU A 161 -2.42 12.75 1.25
CA LEU A 161 -3.80 12.72 1.70
C LEU A 161 -3.97 11.57 2.68
N VAL A 162 -4.33 11.87 3.91
CA VAL A 162 -4.55 10.86 4.94
C VAL A 162 -6.05 10.66 5.11
N VAL A 163 -6.54 9.51 4.67
CA VAL A 163 -7.91 9.04 4.83
C VAL A 163 -7.99 8.20 6.10
N THR A 164 -8.91 8.52 7.00
CA THR A 164 -9.13 7.76 8.24
C THR A 164 -10.52 7.16 8.25
N PHE A 165 -10.63 5.94 8.76
CA PHE A 165 -11.88 5.19 8.85
C PHE A 165 -12.19 4.89 10.32
N ASP A 166 -13.26 5.50 10.84
CA ASP A 166 -13.80 5.20 12.15
C ASP A 166 -15.08 4.36 11.96
N SER A 167 -14.89 3.05 11.96
CA SER A 167 -15.94 2.07 11.73
C SER A 167 -16.22 1.20 12.95
N TYR A 168 -17.47 0.79 13.09
CA TYR A 168 -17.91 -0.25 14.01
C TYR A 168 -18.88 -1.14 13.25
N TYR A 169 -18.34 -2.08 12.46
CA TYR A 169 -19.11 -3.06 11.71
C TYR A 169 -18.29 -4.32 11.39
N PHE A 170 -18.98 -5.46 11.30
CA PHE A 170 -18.36 -6.80 11.33
C PHE A 170 -18.32 -7.49 9.95
N THR A 171 -18.75 -6.82 8.87
CA THR A 171 -18.53 -7.33 7.51
C THR A 171 -17.31 -6.65 6.87
N PRO A 172 -16.41 -7.44 6.25
CA PRO A 172 -15.33 -6.88 5.44
C PRO A 172 -15.90 -5.90 4.41
N THR A 173 -15.40 -4.67 4.42
CA THR A 173 -15.71 -3.64 3.43
C THR A 173 -14.43 -3.33 2.68
N TYR A 174 -14.54 -3.27 1.36
CA TYR A 174 -13.41 -3.07 0.46
C TYR A 174 -13.59 -1.77 -0.32
N LEU A 175 -12.49 -1.07 -0.57
CA LEU A 175 -12.45 0.07 -1.49
C LEU A 175 -12.24 -0.45 -2.92
N LEU A 176 -13.03 0.06 -3.86
CA LEU A 176 -12.96 -0.19 -5.30
C LEU A 176 -12.34 0.99 -6.05
#